data_AF-X1NPY8-F1
#
_entry.id   AF-X1NPY8-F1
#
_cell.length_a   1.000
_cell.length_b   1.000
_cell.length_c   1.000
_cell.angle_alpha   90.00
_cell.angle_beta   90.00
_cell.angle_gamma   90.00
#
_symmetry.space_group_name_H-M   'P 1'
#
loop_
_entity.id
_entity.type
_entity.pdbx_description
1 polymer ?
#
loop_
_entity_poly.entity_id
_entity_poly.type
_entity_poly.pdbx_seq_one_letter_code
_entity_poly.pdbx_strand_id
1 'polypeptide(L)' 'IKVTGKKMKQKIYYHYSGYPGGLKETSMKTLFKKSPQEILRRAVWGMLPKNKLRAKTIKRLQFK' A
#
# COMPACT_ATOMS: atom_id res chain seq x y z
N ILE A 1 4.47 -3.13 -13.77
CA ILE A 1 3.19 -3.00 -13.02
C ILE A 1 2.22 -2.19 -13.86
N LYS A 2 1.11 -2.77 -14.31
CA LYS A 2 0.08 -2.08 -15.10
C LYS A 2 -1.21 -2.01 -14.29
N VAL A 3 -1.82 -0.83 -14.23
CA VAL A 3 -3.07 -0.60 -13.50
C VAL A 3 -4.11 -0.15 -14.53
N THR A 4 -5.33 -0.64 -14.38
CA THR A 4 -6.40 -0.35 -15.34
C THR A 4 -7.03 1.03 -15.13
N GLY A 5 -7.43 1.67 -16.23
CA GLY A 5 -8.19 2.92 -16.24
C GLY A 5 -7.49 4.11 -15.54
N LYS A 6 -8.29 4.94 -14.86
CA LYS A 6 -7.83 6.19 -14.20
C LYS A 6 -7.34 6.00 -12.75
N LYS A 7 -7.25 4.75 -12.27
CA LYS A 7 -6.89 4.40 -10.89
C LYS A 7 -5.53 4.96 -10.45
N MET A 8 -4.58 5.08 -11.38
CA MET A 8 -3.27 5.69 -11.09
C MET A 8 -3.38 7.13 -10.58
N LYS A 9 -4.37 7.89 -11.04
CA LYS A 9 -4.60 9.28 -10.61
C LYS A 9 -5.60 9.36 -9.45
N GLN A 10 -6.62 8.51 -9.46
CA GLN A 10 -7.76 8.62 -8.53
C GLN A 10 -7.55 7.88 -7.20
N LYS A 11 -6.71 6.84 -7.16
CA LYS A 11 -6.53 6.05 -5.94
C LYS A 11 -5.69 6.83 -4.93
N ILE A 12 -6.24 7.06 -3.75
CA ILE A 12 -5.56 7.69 -2.62
C ILE A 12 -5.33 6.63 -1.54
N TYR A 13 -4.12 6.63 -0.98
CA TYR A 13 -3.75 5.86 0.19
C TYR A 13 -3.82 6.76 1.42
N TYR A 14 -4.63 6.36 2.38
CA TYR A 14 -4.80 7.06 3.65
C TYR A 14 -4.00 6.38 4.76
N HIS A 15 -3.42 7.18 5.65
CA HIS A 15 -2.79 6.72 6.88
C HIS A 15 -3.09 7.71 7.99
N TYR A 16 -3.54 7.22 9.14
CA TYR A 16 -3.83 8.06 10.30
C TYR A 16 -2.82 7.77 11.40
N SER A 17 -2.26 8.83 11.96
CA SER A 17 -1.23 8.74 13.01
C SER A 17 -1.79 8.57 14.42
N GLY A 18 -3.08 8.86 14.66
CA GLY A 18 -3.71 8.78 15.98
C GLY A 18 -4.07 10.14 16.58
N TYR A 19 -3.39 11.21 16.18
CA TYR A 19 -3.63 12.58 16.67
C TYR A 19 -4.68 13.32 15.82
N PRO A 20 -5.46 14.24 16.41
CA PRO A 20 -6.34 15.14 15.66
C PRO A 20 -5.56 15.88 14.55
N GLY A 21 -6.08 15.86 13.32
CA GLY A 21 -5.40 16.40 12.14
C GLY A 21 -4.28 15.51 11.57
N GLY A 22 -4.02 14.35 12.16
CA GLY A 22 -2.95 13.43 11.80
C GLY A 22 -3.23 12.53 10.59
N LEU A 23 -4.20 12.88 9.74
CA LEU A 23 -4.53 12.16 8.51
C LEU A 23 -3.52 12.52 7.41
N LYS A 24 -2.87 11.50 6.86
CA LYS A 24 -1.94 11.63 5.73
C LYS A 24 -2.53 10.96 4.51
N GLU A 25 -2.58 11.72 3.42
CA GLU A 25 -3.07 11.26 2.14
C GLU A 25 -1.92 11.14 1.16
N THR A 26 -1.89 10.07 0.38
CA THR A 26 -0.85 9.88 -0.65
C THR A 26 -1.48 9.30 -1.90
N SER A 27 -1.41 10.03 -3.01
CA SER A 27 -1.90 9.53 -4.30
C SER A 27 -1.11 8.29 -4.76
N MET A 28 -1.76 7.41 -5.51
CA MET A 28 -1.11 6.24 -6.09
C MET A 28 0.00 6.65 -7.07
N LYS A 29 -0.17 7.75 -7.81
CA LYS A 29 0.85 8.29 -8.72
C LYS A 29 2.12 8.70 -7.97
N THR A 30 1.99 9.41 -6.84
CA THR A 30 3.15 9.83 -6.03
C THR A 30 3.80 8.65 -5.35
N LEU A 31 3.01 7.71 -4.81
CA LEU A 31 3.53 6.49 -4.21
C LEU A 31 4.26 5.61 -5.24
N PHE A 32 3.75 5.54 -6.47
CA PHE A 32 4.37 4.76 -7.55
C PHE A 32 5.74 5.32 -7.97
N LYS A 33 5.88 6.65 -8.00
CA LYS A 33 7.18 7.29 -8.26
C LYS A 33 8.17 7.08 -7.12
N LYS A 34 7.71 7.13 -5.87
CA LYS A 34 8.57 7.03 -4.69
C LYS A 34 9.01 5.59 -4.42
N SER A 35 8.05 4.66 -4.39
CA SER A 35 8.30 3.25 -4.04
C SER A 35 7.19 2.37 -4.63
N PRO A 36 7.34 1.89 -5.87
CA PRO A 36 6.33 1.04 -6.52
C PRO A 36 6.12 -0.30 -5.80
N GLN A 37 7.12 -0.78 -5.06
CA GLN A 37 7.05 -2.02 -4.28
C GLN A 37 6.02 -1.90 -3.14
N GLU A 38 5.89 -0.74 -2.51
CA GLU A 38 4.99 -0.53 -1.38
C GLU A 38 3.51 -0.64 -1.80
N ILE A 39 3.20 -0.28 -3.05
CA ILE A 39 1.86 -0.48 -3.64
C ILE A 39 1.51 -1.97 -3.63
N LEU A 40 2.44 -2.81 -4.12
CA LEU A 40 2.23 -4.24 -4.20
C LEU A 40 2.20 -4.87 -2.80
N ARG A 41 3.10 -4.45 -1.91
CA ARG A 41 3.16 -4.91 -0.52
C ARG A 41 1.85 -4.65 0.21
N ARG A 42 1.27 -3.45 0.08
CA ARG A 42 -0.02 -3.09 0.69
C ARG A 42 -1.18 -3.90 0.10
N ALA A 43 -1.17 -4.15 -1.21
CA ALA A 43 -2.18 -4.98 -1.85
C ALA A 43 -2.13 -6.43 -1.33
N VAL A 44 -0.95 -7.05 -1.35
CA VAL A 44 -0.74 -8.42 -0.85
C VAL A 44 -1.07 -8.51 0.64
N TRP A 45 -0.66 -7.53 1.45
CA TRP A 45 -1.00 -7.47 2.87
C TRP A 45 -2.51 -7.51 3.13
N GLY A 46 -3.30 -6.82 2.29
CA GLY A 46 -4.76 -6.84 2.38
C GLY A 46 -5.39 -8.16 1.95
N MET A 47 -4.73 -8.93 1.09
CA MET A 47 -5.19 -10.25 0.63
C MET A 47 -4.86 -11.37 1.63
N LEU A 48 -3.88 -11.17 2.51
CA LEU A 48 -3.51 -12.18 3.49
C LEU A 48 -4.53 -12.29 4.63
N PRO A 49 -4.78 -13.51 5.15
CA PRO A 49 -5.68 -13.73 6.28
C PRO A 49 -5.19 -12.96 7.51
N LYS A 50 -6.13 -12.36 8.25
CA LYS A 50 -5.82 -11.57 9.45
C LYS A 50 -5.48 -12.49 10.64
N ASN A 51 -4.27 -13.04 10.64
CA ASN A 51 -3.77 -13.91 11.72
C ASN A 51 -2.35 -13.50 12.17
N LYS A 52 -1.84 -14.13 13.24
CA LYS A 52 -0.50 -13.87 13.80
C LYS A 52 0.63 -14.14 12.80
N LEU A 53 0.41 -15.04 11.84
CA LEU A 53 1.39 -15.40 10.82
C LEU A 53 1.48 -14.38 9.69
N ARG A 54 0.46 -13.54 9.48
CA ARG A 54 0.43 -12.53 8.41
C ARG A 54 1.69 -11.66 8.37
N ALA A 55 2.15 -11.21 9.54
CA ALA A 55 3.37 -10.40 9.69
C ALA A 55 4.65 -11.15 9.30
N LYS A 56 4.68 -12.48 9.46
CA LYS A 56 5.81 -13.32 9.04
C LYS A 56 5.73 -13.62 7.54
N THR A 57 4.54 -13.95 7.03
CA THR A 57 4.32 -14.28 5.62
C THR A 57 4.66 -13.11 4.70
N ILE A 58 4.26 -11.88 5.06
CA ILE A 58 4.56 -10.72 4.21
C ILE A 58 6.07 -10.44 4.09
N LYS A 59 6.88 -10.81 5.09
CA LYS A 59 8.34 -10.63 5.05
C LYS A 59 9.02 -11.55 4.03
N ARG A 60 8.34 -12.63 3.62
CA ARG A 60 8.82 -13.53 2.57
C ARG A 60 8.58 -12.96 1.17
N LEU A 61 7.81 -11.89 1.04
CA LEU A 61 7.63 -11.19 -0.22
C LEU A 61 8.90 -10.42 -0.56
N GLN A 62 9.64 -10.88 -1.58
CA GLN A 62 10.83 -10.21 -2.09
C GLN A 62 10.51 -9.51 -3.41
N PHE A 63 11.03 -8.30 -3.57
CA PHE A 63 10.99 -7.56 -4.82
C PHE A 63 12.40 -7.58 -5.39
N LYS A 64 12.56 -8.14 -6.59
CA LYS A 64 13.79 -8.03 -7.38
C LYS A 64 13.79 -6.73 -8.18
#